data_AF-A0A3P8E7Q3-F1
#
_entry.id   AF-A0A3P8E7Q3-F1
#
_cell.length_a   1.000
_cell.length_b   1.000
_cell.length_c   1.000
_cell.angle_alpha   90.00
_cell.angle_beta   90.00
_cell.angle_gamma   90.00
#
_symmetry.space_group_name_H-M   'P 1'
#
loop_
_entity.id
_entity.type
_entity.pdbx_description
1 polymer ?
#
loop_
_entity_poly.entity_id
_entity_poly.type
_entity_poly.pdbx_seq_one_letter_code
_entity_poly.pdbx_strand_id
1 'polypeptide(L)'
;MKKKLGSFLAKALNQELESKGYGNTCLKQTLKKAIDVQELQVGNNTLYSVYAMLKPSNGLFTAEIFSTPSGLELSSGFSRWGWYGGQGDCVLDPPRPLCHCPGK
;
A
#
# COMPACT_ATOMS: atom_id res chain seq x y z
N MET A 1 2.22 -12.59 -11.70
CA MET A 1 3.07 -11.59 -11.01
C MET A 1 2.28 -10.42 -10.40
N LYS A 2 1.49 -9.65 -11.17
CA LYS A 2 0.79 -8.44 -10.68
C LYS A 2 -0.02 -8.62 -9.37
N LYS A 3 -0.76 -9.73 -9.22
CA LYS A 3 -1.51 -10.05 -7.99
C LYS A 3 -0.61 -10.24 -6.77
N LYS A 4 0.56 -10.88 -6.93
CA LYS A 4 1.53 -11.09 -5.85
C LYS A 4 2.06 -9.76 -5.32
N LEU A 5 2.44 -8.86 -6.22
CA LEU A 5 2.94 -7.52 -5.91
C LEU A 5 1.86 -6.65 -5.26
N GLY A 6 0.63 -6.65 -5.80
CA GLY A 6 -0.48 -5.93 -5.18
C GLY A 6 -0.84 -6.45 -3.77
N SER A 7 -0.77 -7.77 -3.56
CA SER A 7 -0.99 -8.36 -2.22
C SER A 7 0.15 -8.01 -1.27
N PHE A 8 1.40 -8.00 -1.75
CA PHE A 8 2.54 -7.56 -0.97
C PHE A 8 2.40 -6.09 -0.54
N LEU A 9 2.04 -5.19 -1.47
CA LEU A 9 1.76 -3.78 -1.17
C LEU A 9 0.72 -3.65 -0.05
N ALA A 10 -0.41 -4.36 -0.15
CA ALA A 10 -1.46 -4.30 0.87
C ALA A 10 -0.97 -4.80 2.24
N LYS A 11 -0.17 -5.88 2.27
CA LYS A 11 0.42 -6.42 3.50
C LYS A 11 1.41 -5.43 4.12
N ALA A 12 2.30 -4.88 3.31
CA ALA A 12 3.32 -3.92 3.75
C ALA A 12 2.67 -2.64 4.29
N LEU A 13 1.61 -2.14 3.64
CA LEU A 13 0.84 -0.99 4.14
C LEU A 13 0.27 -1.23 5.54
N ASN A 14 -0.33 -2.41 5.76
CA ASN A 14 -0.87 -2.75 7.07
C ASN A 14 0.23 -2.84 8.13
N GLN A 15 1.38 -3.44 7.79
CA GLN A 15 2.53 -3.53 8.69
C GLN A 15 3.10 -2.16 9.04
N GLU A 16 3.16 -1.24 8.08
CA GLU A 16 3.59 0.14 8.28
C GLU A 16 2.64 0.92 9.20
N LEU A 17 1.32 0.75 9.03
CA LEU A 17 0.34 1.37 9.92
C LEU A 17 0.40 0.77 11.33
N GLU A 18 0.59 -0.54 11.44
CA GLU A 18 0.72 -1.25 12.71
C GLU A 18 1.99 -0.85 13.47
N SER A 19 3.15 -0.78 12.79
CA SER A 19 4.42 -0.38 13.39
C SER A 19 4.40 1.07 13.91
N LYS A 20 3.57 1.92 13.33
CA LYS A 20 3.33 3.30 13.78
C LYS A 20 2.22 3.44 14.84
N GLY A 21 1.67 2.32 15.33
CA GLY A 21 0.67 2.32 16.40
C GLY A 21 -0.78 2.50 15.94
N TYR A 22 -1.05 2.49 14.63
CA TYR A 22 -2.40 2.66 14.07
C TYR A 22 -3.11 1.35 13.73
N GLY A 23 -2.53 0.20 14.11
CA GLY A 23 -3.07 -1.14 13.79
C GLY A 23 -4.50 -1.40 14.32
N ASN A 24 -4.88 -0.73 15.41
CA ASN A 24 -6.24 -0.80 15.99
C ASN A 24 -7.15 0.37 15.55
N THR A 25 -6.57 1.42 14.97
CA THR A 25 -7.28 2.63 14.55
C THR A 25 -7.68 2.57 13.09
N CYS A 26 -6.82 2.00 12.23
CA CYS A 26 -7.04 1.86 10.81
C CYS A 26 -7.49 0.43 10.46
N LEU A 27 -8.51 0.31 9.61
CA LEU A 27 -8.94 -0.97 9.07
C LEU A 27 -7.88 -1.57 8.15
N LYS A 28 -7.58 -2.85 8.37
CA LYS A 28 -6.67 -3.62 7.52
C LYS A 28 -7.13 -3.59 6.07
N GLN A 29 -6.23 -3.16 5.20
CA GLN A 29 -6.43 -3.12 3.76
C GLN A 29 -6.09 -4.48 3.13
N THR A 30 -6.82 -4.87 2.10
CA THR A 30 -6.52 -6.06 1.29
C THR A 30 -6.59 -5.73 -0.18
N LEU A 31 -5.87 -6.49 -1.01
CA LEU A 31 -5.90 -6.29 -2.45
C LEU A 31 -7.32 -6.52 -2.98
N LYS A 32 -7.90 -5.49 -3.59
CA LYS A 32 -9.10 -5.64 -4.42
C LYS A 32 -8.72 -5.94 -5.86
N LYS A 33 -7.81 -5.14 -6.44
CA LYS A 33 -7.36 -5.29 -7.82
C LYS A 33 -5.96 -4.71 -7.99
N ALA A 34 -5.06 -5.44 -8.65
CA ALA A 34 -3.82 -4.85 -9.16
C ALA A 34 -4.16 -4.12 -10.47
N ILE A 35 -3.99 -2.81 -10.49
CA ILE A 35 -4.33 -1.95 -11.63
C ILE A 35 -3.22 -2.02 -12.66
N ASP A 36 -2.01 -1.71 -12.22
CA ASP A 36 -0.84 -1.79 -13.09
C ASP A 36 0.43 -2.08 -12.29
N VAL A 37 1.46 -2.54 -13.02
CA VAL A 37 2.80 -2.76 -12.51
C VAL A 37 3.76 -2.39 -13.62
N GLN A 38 4.63 -1.42 -13.34
CA GLN A 38 5.76 -1.08 -14.19
C GLN A 38 7.01 -1.74 -13.63
N GLU A 39 7.90 -2.16 -14.52
CA GLU A 39 9.11 -2.89 -14.18
C GLU A 39 10.34 -2.13 -14.66
N LEU A 40 11.35 -2.05 -13.80
CA LEU A 40 12.66 -1.51 -14.12
C LEU A 40 13.74 -2.46 -13.61
N GLN A 41 14.62 -2.93 -14.49
CA GLN A 41 15.77 -3.76 -14.08
C GLN A 41 16.88 -2.87 -13.50
N VAL A 42 17.39 -3.23 -12.33
CA VAL A 42 18.42 -2.49 -11.59
C VAL A 42 19.50 -3.48 -11.14
N GLY A 43 20.51 -3.67 -11.99
CA GLY A 43 21.53 -4.71 -11.78
C GLY A 43 20.91 -6.11 -11.79
N ASN A 44 21.10 -6.87 -10.71
CA ASN A 44 20.50 -8.20 -10.53
C ASN A 44 19.11 -8.17 -9.87
N ASN A 45 18.61 -6.98 -9.52
CA ASN A 45 17.32 -6.80 -8.88
C ASN A 45 16.32 -6.19 -9.86
N THR A 46 15.05 -6.33 -9.54
CA THR A 46 13.98 -5.71 -10.31
C THR A 46 13.17 -4.77 -9.42
N LEU A 47 13.04 -3.50 -9.81
CA LEU A 47 12.18 -2.53 -9.16
C LEU A 47 10.81 -2.54 -9.83
N TYR A 48 9.77 -2.71 -9.02
CA TYR A 48 8.38 -2.66 -9.45
C TYR A 48 7.69 -1.41 -8.93
N SER A 49 7.17 -0.56 -9.81
CA SER A 49 6.20 0.47 -9.44
C SER A 49 4.80 -0.12 -9.53
N VAL A 50 4.17 -0.32 -8.37
CA VAL A 50 2.91 -1.08 -8.26
C VAL A 50 1.75 -0.14 -8.00
N TYR A 51 0.70 -0.25 -8.80
CA TYR A 51 -0.54 0.51 -8.67
C TYR A 51 -1.67 -0.48 -8.33
N ALA A 52 -2.28 -0.35 -7.15
CA ALA A 52 -3.28 -1.30 -6.67
C ALA A 52 -4.48 -0.59 -6.03
N MET A 53 -5.67 -1.10 -6.32
CA MET A 53 -6.88 -0.74 -5.57
C MET A 53 -6.98 -1.66 -4.34
N LEU A 54 -7.14 -1.05 -3.17
CA LEU A 54 -7.31 -1.77 -1.92
C LEU A 54 -8.75 -1.64 -1.39
N LYS A 55 -9.18 -2.63 -0.61
CA LYS A 55 -10.45 -2.62 0.12
C LYS A 55 -10.20 -2.76 1.62
N PRO A 56 -11.02 -2.20 2.50
CA PRO A 56 -12.35 -1.59 2.25
C PRO A 56 -12.35 -0.17 1.65
N SER A 57 -11.24 0.56 1.67
CA SER A 57 -11.21 1.98 1.28
C SER A 57 -11.62 2.26 -0.18
N ASN A 58 -11.50 1.25 -1.06
CA ASN A 58 -11.53 1.41 -2.51
C ASN A 58 -10.52 2.44 -3.03
N GLY A 59 -9.52 2.79 -2.21
CA GLY A 59 -8.46 3.72 -2.57
C GLY A 59 -7.48 3.10 -3.56
N LEU A 60 -6.92 3.96 -4.41
CA LEU A 60 -5.81 3.62 -5.29
C LEU A 60 -4.50 3.93 -4.57
N PHE A 61 -3.64 2.93 -4.44
CA PHE A 61 -2.37 3.02 -3.73
C PHE A 61 -1.21 2.71 -4.67
N THR A 62 -0.09 3.37 -4.41
CA THR A 62 1.19 3.08 -5.06
C THR A 62 2.30 2.89 -4.06
N ALA A 63 3.22 2.02 -4.41
CA ALA A 63 4.49 1.81 -3.73
C ALA A 63 5.50 1.24 -4.71
N GLU A 64 6.78 1.45 -4.43
CA GLU A 64 7.86 0.78 -5.15
C GLU A 64 8.33 -0.44 -4.36
N ILE A 65 8.48 -1.57 -5.04
CA ILE A 65 8.82 -2.86 -4.45
C ILE A 65 10.01 -3.43 -5.19
N PHE A 66 11.11 -3.69 -4.48
CA PHE A 66 12.22 -4.45 -5.01
C PHE A 66 11.90 -5.94 -4.97
N SER A 67 12.24 -6.63 -6.05
CA SER A 67 12.41 -8.07 -6.08
C SER A 67 13.90 -8.36 -6.09
N THR A 68 14.35 -8.95 -4.99
CA THR A 68 15.73 -9.40 -4.76
C THR A 68 15.75 -10.94 -4.72
N PRO A 69 16.94 -11.56 -4.70
CA PRO A 69 17.05 -13.01 -4.47
C PRO A 69 16.47 -13.46 -3.11
N SER A 70 16.44 -12.59 -2.09
CA SER A 70 15.88 -12.87 -0.76
C SER A 70 14.35 -12.74 -0.71
N GLY A 71 13.73 -12.01 -1.63
CA GLY A 71 12.28 -11.88 -1.70
C GLY A 71 11.81 -10.53 -2.23
N LEU A 72 10.62 -10.13 -1.77
CA LEU A 72 10.07 -8.81 -2.06
C LEU A 72 10.32 -7.88 -0.88
N GLU A 73 10.82 -6.69 -1.16
CA GLU A 73 11.14 -5.67 -0.17
C GLU A 73 10.50 -4.34 -0.59
N LEU A 74 9.97 -3.60 0.37
CA LEU A 74 9.42 -2.28 0.11
C LEU A 74 10.58 -1.30 -0.09
N SER A 75 10.66 -0.67 -1.26
CA SER A 75 11.73 0.28 -1.61
C SER A 75 11.43 1.69 -1.14
N SER A 76 10.15 2.07 -1.12
CA SER A 76 9.69 3.43 -0.79
C SER A 76 8.42 3.41 0.04
N GLY A 77 8.01 4.58 0.53
CA GLY A 77 6.74 4.72 1.24
C GLY A 77 5.52 4.49 0.35
N PHE A 78 4.34 4.65 0.94
CA PHE A 78 3.07 4.52 0.22
C PHE A 78 2.54 5.88 -0.20
N SER A 79 1.93 5.94 -1.37
CA SER A 79 1.07 7.06 -1.77
C SER A 79 -0.34 6.56 -2.02
N ARG A 80 -1.33 7.38 -1.67
CA ARG A 80 -2.72 7.16 -2.02
C ARG A 80 -3.18 8.24 -2.99
N TRP A 81 -3.85 7.82 -4.04
CA TRP A 81 -4.29 8.66 -5.14
C TRP A 81 -5.79 8.94 -5.07
N GLY A 82 -6.17 10.12 -5.53
CA GLY A 82 -7.56 10.58 -5.61
C GLY A 82 -8.12 11.09 -4.29
N TRP A 83 -9.37 11.53 -4.33
CA TRP A 83 -10.09 12.01 -3.15
C TRP A 83 -10.40 10.85 -2.18
N TYR A 84 -10.07 11.02 -0.90
CA TYR A 84 -10.37 10.05 0.15
C TYR A 84 -11.39 10.56 1.19
N GLY A 85 -11.83 11.82 1.08
CA GLY A 85 -12.80 12.42 1.99
C GLY A 85 -12.44 12.21 3.46
N GLY A 86 -13.46 11.93 4.27
CA GLY A 86 -13.28 11.67 5.70
C GLY A 86 -12.83 10.26 6.06
N GLN A 87 -12.39 9.45 5.09
CA GLN A 87 -11.99 8.06 5.35
C GLN A 87 -10.77 7.95 6.26
N GLY A 88 -9.95 8.99 6.38
CA GLY A 88 -8.77 9.02 7.26
C GLY A 88 -8.97 9.77 8.58
N ASP A 89 -10.18 10.27 8.87
CA ASP A 89 -10.36 11.32 9.89
C ASP A 89 -10.09 10.91 11.34
N CYS A 90 -10.06 9.60 11.63
CA CYS A 90 -9.72 9.03 12.94
C CYS A 90 -8.23 9.20 13.31
N VAL A 91 -7.40 9.69 12.39
CA VAL A 91 -5.99 10.01 12.62
C VAL A 91 -5.67 11.42 12.12
N LEU A 92 -4.62 12.01 12.70
CA LEU A 92 -4.01 13.24 12.19
C LEU A 92 -3.11 12.94 10.98
N ASP A 93 -2.68 13.99 10.29
CA ASP A 93 -1.78 13.88 9.15
C ASP A 93 -0.31 14.01 9.61
N PRO A 94 0.60 13.10 9.19
CA PRO A 94 0.34 11.73 8.69
C PRO A 94 -0.16 10.80 9.81
N PRO A 95 -0.89 9.69 9.53
CA PRO A 95 -1.03 8.93 8.26
C PRO A 95 -2.40 9.06 7.57
N ARG A 96 -3.08 10.18 7.72
CA ARG A 96 -4.46 10.42 7.24
C ARG A 96 -4.77 9.98 5.80
N PRO A 97 -3.93 10.14 4.76
CA PRO A 97 -4.29 9.61 3.45
C PRO A 97 -4.25 8.08 3.42
N LEU A 98 -3.38 7.43 4.19
CA LEU A 98 -3.17 5.99 4.14
C LEU A 98 -4.15 5.19 5.01
N CYS A 99 -4.56 5.77 6.13
CA CYS A 99 -5.53 5.15 7.04
C CYS A 99 -6.93 5.10 6.41
N HIS A 100 -7.65 4.02 6.69
CA HIS A 100 -9.08 3.96 6.47
C HIS A 100 -9.77 3.62 7.79
N CYS A 101 -10.59 4.54 8.28
CA CYS A 101 -11.20 4.49 9.60
C CYS A 101 -12.42 3.57 9.62
N PRO A 102 -12.68 2.89 10.75
CA PRO A 102 -13.91 2.16 10.97
C PRO A 102 -15.15 3.06 10.78
N GLY A 103 -16.17 2.56 10.10
CA GLY A 103 -17.44 3.27 9.89
C GLY A 103 -17.40 4.39 8.85
N LYS A 104 -16.39 4.42 7.98
CA LYS A 104 -16.25 5.36 6.86
C LYS A 104 -16.21 4.68 5.50
#